data_AF-A0A8T7M6V8-F1
#
_entry.id   AF-A0A8T7M6V8-F1
#
_cell.length_a   1.000
_cell.length_b   1.000
_cell.length_c   1.000
_cell.angle_alpha   90.00
_cell.angle_beta   90.00
_cell.angle_gamma   90.00
#
_symmetry.space_group_name_H-M   'P 1'
#
loop_
_entity.id
_entity.type
_entity.pdbx_description
1 polymer ?
#
loop_
_entity_poly.entity_id
_entity_poly.type
_entity_poly.pdbx_seq_one_letter_code
_entity_poly.pdbx_strand_id
1 'polypeptide(L)'
;MAGTIVLSIIVLANFNFNIGNFFDEITRIRTGAIVAAANAGDSTIELSVVPSKDASGKFNNVTVGGVTKDQETVGVTGVTNKYNLALDKKLTADVAKDTKVTQADKEFTVAANAKAGVAALALTAAPALNKDITVGADTVKATKVTTTFVTALATPLKNKYDANTNAGTTVDFSKPGYKYKDDPANNVYGKLDLISLGLALIFGTAGLPHILVRFYTVPTARAARVSVIWAMLIIGFFYMMTTFLGFGSAMLVTDPLITANGGSNMSAPLLAQAVGGTIFFALISAVAFATILAVVAGLTISASSAIAHDFWQNIIRNGQGTEKEQVTVARITAFIVGAISIGLAIFMKTANVAYLVGLAFAVAASANLPVVVYSLFWKRFNTVGAVTGIIVGLASSIILILIGPDGFAAKDGVVNFKDAIFPLENPGIISIPLGFLGAFLGALFTRETAAEAKFAEMYFRTSTGVGAE
;
A
#
# COMPACT_ATOMS: atom_id res chain seq x y z
N MET A 1 20.23 0.78 1.04
CA MET A 1 20.13 0.00 2.30
C MET A 1 20.69 0.76 3.50
N ALA A 2 21.96 1.20 3.52
CA ALA A 2 22.52 1.92 4.68
C ALA A 2 21.73 3.19 5.06
N GLY A 3 21.34 4.03 4.10
CA GLY A 3 20.52 5.22 4.36
C GLY A 3 19.14 4.92 4.96
N THR A 4 18.40 3.94 4.42
CA THR A 4 17.11 3.51 4.96
C THR A 4 17.24 2.87 6.34
N ILE A 5 18.36 2.17 6.60
CA ILE A 5 18.69 1.60 7.90
C ILE A 5 18.95 2.71 8.92
N VAL A 6 19.78 3.71 8.57
CA VAL A 6 20.07 4.86 9.43
C VAL A 6 18.81 5.67 9.71
N LEU A 7 17.96 5.93 8.70
CA LEU A 7 16.69 6.62 8.89
C LEU A 7 15.77 5.83 9.83
N SER A 8 15.68 4.51 9.68
CA SER A 8 14.84 3.69 10.56
C SER A 8 15.39 3.63 11.98
N ILE A 9 16.72 3.54 12.16
CA ILE A 9 17.37 3.58 13.48
C ILE A 9 17.16 4.95 14.13
N ILE A 10 17.22 6.04 13.36
CA ILE A 10 17.01 7.40 13.86
C ILE A 10 15.54 7.68 14.14
N VAL A 11 14.62 7.13 13.32
CA VAL A 11 13.18 7.09 13.64
C VAL A 11 13.02 6.36 14.98
N LEU A 12 13.50 5.12 15.10
CA LEU A 12 13.45 4.35 16.35
C LEU A 12 14.09 5.08 17.54
N ALA A 13 15.18 5.82 17.34
CA ALA A 13 15.89 6.58 18.37
C ALA A 13 15.16 7.87 18.77
N ASN A 14 14.57 8.61 17.82
CA ASN A 14 13.71 9.76 18.10
C ASN A 14 12.42 9.36 18.82
N PHE A 15 12.01 8.10 18.69
CA PHE A 15 10.81 7.57 19.33
C PHE A 15 11.00 7.10 20.79
N ASN A 16 12.19 7.24 21.41
CA ASN A 16 12.48 6.82 22.80
C ASN A 16 11.75 5.51 23.19
N PHE A 17 11.94 4.48 22.35
CA PHE A 17 10.95 3.46 22.03
C PHE A 17 10.49 2.62 23.23
N ASN A 18 9.36 3.00 23.82
CA ASN A 18 8.56 2.16 24.70
C ASN A 18 7.36 1.66 23.88
N ILE A 19 7.27 0.35 23.66
CA ILE A 19 6.18 -0.28 22.88
C ILE A 19 4.80 0.13 23.42
N GLY A 20 4.67 0.30 24.73
CA GLY A 20 3.45 0.80 25.36
C GLY A 20 3.13 2.23 24.92
N ASN A 21 4.13 3.13 24.93
CA ASN A 21 3.98 4.52 24.48
C ASN A 21 3.74 4.63 22.98
N PHE A 22 4.32 3.77 22.14
CA PHE A 22 4.06 3.78 20.69
C PHE A 22 2.59 3.48 20.37
N PHE A 23 2.02 2.46 21.01
CA PHE A 23 0.58 2.20 20.91
C PHE A 23 -0.24 3.29 21.60
N ASP A 24 0.20 3.81 22.75
CA ASP A 24 -0.44 4.92 23.45
C ASP A 24 -0.38 6.25 22.69
N GLU A 25 0.62 6.48 21.85
CA GLU A 25 0.78 7.68 21.02
C GLU A 25 -0.12 7.58 19.78
N ILE A 26 -0.24 6.38 19.21
CA ILE A 26 -1.27 6.01 18.24
C ILE A 26 -2.69 6.18 18.83
N THR A 27 -2.91 5.88 20.12
CA THR A 27 -4.18 6.20 20.81
C THR A 27 -4.27 7.66 21.28
N ARG A 28 -3.19 8.38 21.54
CA ARG A 28 -3.18 9.80 21.97
C ARG A 28 -3.51 10.76 20.84
N ILE A 29 -3.20 10.42 19.58
CA ILE A 29 -3.69 11.15 18.39
C ILE A 29 -5.24 11.24 18.37
N ARG A 30 -5.95 10.50 19.24
CA ARG A 30 -7.40 10.63 19.44
C ARG A 30 -7.86 11.84 20.25
N THR A 31 -6.96 12.64 20.84
CA THR A 31 -7.38 13.80 21.63
C THR A 31 -7.33 15.08 20.82
N GLY A 32 -8.46 15.42 20.21
CA GLY A 32 -8.72 16.77 19.69
C GLY A 32 -8.52 16.91 18.19
N ALA A 33 -9.48 16.41 17.42
CA ALA A 33 -9.70 16.88 16.06
C ALA A 33 -10.12 18.34 16.12
N ILE A 34 -9.38 19.27 15.52
CA ILE A 34 -9.77 20.68 15.48
C ILE A 34 -9.98 21.05 14.03
N VAL A 35 -11.18 20.72 13.52
CA VAL A 35 -11.68 21.31 12.29
C VAL A 35 -12.30 22.64 12.68
N ALA A 36 -11.55 23.74 12.56
CA ALA A 36 -12.09 25.06 12.87
C ALA A 36 -11.53 26.14 11.95
N ALA A 37 -12.43 26.88 11.28
CA ALA A 37 -12.13 28.24 10.87
C ALA A 37 -12.34 29.15 12.09
N ALA A 38 -11.34 29.25 12.96
CA ALA A 38 -11.41 30.18 14.08
C ALA A 38 -10.95 31.57 13.61
N ASN A 39 -11.75 32.60 13.92
CA ASN A 39 -11.32 33.98 13.72
C ASN A 39 -10.48 34.42 14.92
N ALA A 40 -9.49 35.27 14.68
CA ALA A 40 -8.72 35.89 15.76
C ALA A 40 -9.69 36.60 16.73
N GLY A 41 -9.68 36.21 18.01
CA GLY A 41 -10.57 36.74 19.05
C GLY A 41 -11.68 35.80 19.54
N ASP A 42 -11.92 34.66 18.91
CA ASP A 42 -12.95 33.71 19.36
C ASP A 42 -12.52 32.96 20.64
N SER A 43 -13.41 32.88 21.62
CA SER A 43 -13.22 32.14 22.88
C SER A 43 -13.83 30.74 22.87
N THR A 44 -14.40 30.32 21.74
CA THR A 44 -15.05 29.02 21.56
C THR A 44 -14.72 28.41 20.21
N ILE A 45 -14.57 27.09 20.15
CA ILE A 45 -14.34 26.34 18.91
C ILE A 45 -15.36 25.20 18.79
N GLU A 46 -15.93 25.01 17.60
CA GLU A 46 -16.77 23.85 17.29
C GLU A 46 -15.90 22.66 16.84
N LEU A 47 -16.11 21.49 17.44
CA LEU A 47 -15.39 20.25 17.17
C LEU A 47 -16.37 19.15 16.80
N SER A 48 -15.99 18.26 15.89
CA SER A 48 -16.82 17.08 15.58
C SER A 48 -16.53 15.87 16.48
N VAL A 49 -15.65 16.01 17.48
CA VAL A 49 -15.21 14.91 18.37
C VAL A 49 -15.19 15.36 19.83
N VAL A 50 -15.46 14.43 20.76
CA VAL A 50 -15.45 14.67 22.21
C VAL A 50 -14.01 14.95 22.69
N PRO A 51 -13.74 16.06 23.39
CA PRO A 51 -12.44 16.28 24.05
C PRO A 51 -12.22 15.27 25.18
N SER A 52 -11.07 14.58 25.19
CA SER A 52 -10.73 13.65 26.28
C SER A 52 -10.46 14.42 27.57
N LYS A 53 -10.86 13.81 28.69
CA LYS A 53 -10.46 14.23 30.03
C LYS A 53 -9.20 13.49 30.46
N ASP A 54 -8.36 14.13 31.27
CA ASP A 54 -7.28 13.47 32.00
C ASP A 54 -7.83 12.65 33.18
N ALA A 55 -6.94 11.89 33.85
CA ALA A 55 -7.30 11.07 35.01
C ALA A 55 -7.84 11.90 36.21
N SER A 56 -7.62 13.22 36.21
CA SER A 56 -8.16 14.17 37.19
C SER A 56 -9.49 14.81 36.77
N GLY A 57 -10.07 14.40 35.64
CA GLY A 57 -11.36 14.89 35.14
C GLY A 57 -11.32 16.27 34.47
N LYS A 58 -10.13 16.83 34.26
CA LYS A 58 -9.92 18.10 33.54
C LYS A 58 -9.81 17.81 32.04
N PHE A 59 -10.35 18.69 31.21
CA PHE A 59 -10.23 18.55 29.76
C PHE A 59 -8.80 18.80 29.30
N ASN A 60 -8.33 17.98 28.38
CA ASN A 60 -7.00 18.12 27.78
C ASN A 60 -6.91 19.42 26.96
N ASN A 61 -5.72 20.01 26.91
CA ASN A 61 -5.45 21.20 26.11
C ASN A 61 -5.60 20.92 24.61
N VAL A 62 -5.92 21.97 23.85
CA VAL A 62 -6.24 21.91 22.42
C VAL A 62 -5.17 22.69 21.65
N THR A 63 -4.59 22.08 20.61
CA THR A 63 -3.53 22.69 19.79
C THR A 63 -4.07 23.08 18.42
N VAL A 64 -4.19 24.38 18.14
CA VAL A 64 -4.78 24.92 16.91
C VAL A 64 -3.68 25.42 15.98
N GLY A 65 -3.67 24.96 14.71
CA GLY A 65 -2.72 25.42 13.68
C GLY A 65 -2.15 24.30 12.78
N GLY A 66 -1.41 24.69 11.73
CA GLY A 66 -0.76 23.74 10.81
C GLY A 66 0.38 22.96 11.46
N VAL A 67 0.78 21.83 10.88
CA VAL A 67 1.71 20.85 11.48
C VAL A 67 3.13 21.40 11.71
N THR A 68 3.52 22.50 11.06
CA THR A 68 4.94 22.87 10.99
C THR A 68 5.32 24.31 11.35
N LYS A 69 4.43 25.32 11.41
CA LYS A 69 4.87 26.70 11.76
C LYS A 69 3.96 27.63 12.59
N ASP A 70 2.66 27.34 12.79
CA ASP A 70 1.73 28.31 13.43
C ASP A 70 0.86 27.71 14.56
N GLN A 71 1.39 26.77 15.35
CA GLN A 71 0.61 26.11 16.40
C GLN A 71 0.49 26.97 17.68
N GLU A 72 -0.74 27.12 18.19
CA GLU A 72 -1.03 27.70 19.50
C GLU A 72 -1.73 26.64 20.37
N THR A 73 -1.20 26.38 21.59
CA THR A 73 -1.83 25.46 22.55
C THR A 73 -2.62 26.25 23.58
N VAL A 74 -3.91 25.96 23.71
CA VAL A 74 -4.82 26.69 24.60
C VAL A 74 -5.54 25.73 25.54
N GLY A 75 -5.72 26.15 26.79
CA GLY A 75 -6.44 25.36 27.81
C GLY A 75 -7.94 25.33 27.56
N VAL A 76 -8.58 24.18 27.80
CA VAL A 76 -10.03 24.01 27.70
C VAL A 76 -10.70 24.24 29.06
N THR A 77 -11.73 25.09 29.08
CA THR A 77 -12.51 25.42 30.28
C THR A 77 -13.84 24.68 30.36
N GLY A 78 -14.40 24.23 29.23
CA GLY A 78 -15.65 23.48 29.20
C GLY A 78 -16.05 22.99 27.81
N VAL A 79 -17.02 22.08 27.76
CA VAL A 79 -17.56 21.51 26.51
C VAL A 79 -19.09 21.53 26.56
N THR A 80 -19.71 22.10 25.53
CA THR A 80 -21.16 22.14 25.32
C THR A 80 -21.52 21.34 24.08
N ASN A 81 -22.55 20.49 24.16
CA ASN A 81 -22.99 19.70 23.01
C ASN A 81 -23.98 20.47 22.15
N LYS A 82 -23.80 20.43 20.83
CA LYS A 82 -24.78 20.82 19.81
C LYS A 82 -25.14 19.58 19.00
N TYR A 83 -26.43 19.36 18.76
CA TYR A 83 -26.93 18.25 17.96
C TYR A 83 -27.50 18.78 16.65
N ASN A 84 -26.79 18.53 15.56
CA ASN A 84 -27.22 18.90 14.22
C ASN A 84 -28.08 17.80 13.61
N LEU A 85 -29.36 18.08 13.45
CA LEU A 85 -30.34 17.22 12.82
C LEU A 85 -30.39 17.49 11.33
N ALA A 86 -30.37 16.45 10.51
CA ALA A 86 -30.87 16.50 9.15
C ALA A 86 -32.37 16.20 9.17
N LEU A 87 -33.16 17.06 8.54
CA LEU A 87 -34.61 16.95 8.48
C LEU A 87 -35.06 16.26 7.19
N ASP A 88 -36.17 15.51 7.25
CA ASP A 88 -36.81 14.90 6.07
C ASP A 88 -37.46 15.95 5.14
N LYS A 89 -37.81 17.12 5.67
CA LYS A 89 -38.39 18.25 4.95
C LYS A 89 -37.68 19.56 5.32
N LYS A 90 -37.75 20.54 4.41
CA LYS A 90 -37.24 21.90 4.65
C LYS A 90 -38.18 22.66 5.58
N LEU A 91 -37.62 23.50 6.45
CA LEU A 91 -38.38 24.43 7.29
C LEU A 91 -39.12 25.45 6.41
N THR A 92 -40.36 25.76 6.74
CA THR A 92 -41.20 26.74 6.02
C THR A 92 -41.03 28.16 6.53
N ALA A 93 -40.50 28.33 7.73
CA ALA A 93 -40.26 29.63 8.36
C ALA A 93 -38.86 29.71 9.00
N ASP A 94 -38.42 30.94 9.27
CA ASP A 94 -37.23 31.19 10.07
C ASP A 94 -37.46 30.75 11.51
N VAL A 95 -36.51 30.01 12.06
CA VAL A 95 -36.53 29.51 13.44
C VAL A 95 -35.41 30.18 14.21
N ALA A 96 -35.78 30.99 15.20
CA ALA A 96 -34.80 31.67 16.05
C ALA A 96 -34.13 30.69 17.03
N LYS A 97 -32.91 31.03 17.45
CA LYS A 97 -32.25 30.42 18.59
C LYS A 97 -33.18 30.47 19.82
N ASP A 98 -33.10 29.44 20.66
CA ASP A 98 -33.87 29.26 21.88
C ASP A 98 -35.38 28.98 21.65
N THR A 99 -35.81 28.85 20.39
CA THR A 99 -37.15 28.34 20.06
C THR A 99 -37.32 26.93 20.63
N LYS A 100 -38.47 26.67 21.27
CA LYS A 100 -38.81 25.35 21.80
C LYS A 100 -39.26 24.41 20.70
N VAL A 101 -38.79 23.18 20.79
CA VAL A 101 -39.05 22.09 19.86
C VAL A 101 -39.59 20.92 20.65
N THR A 102 -40.74 20.38 20.26
CA THR A 102 -41.42 19.35 21.03
C THR A 102 -41.39 18.01 20.29
N GLN A 103 -41.08 16.94 21.02
CA GLN A 103 -41.18 15.56 20.54
C GLN A 103 -41.69 14.67 21.68
N ALA A 104 -42.88 14.09 21.52
CA ALA A 104 -43.47 13.07 22.41
C ALA A 104 -43.25 13.37 23.91
N ASP A 105 -43.73 14.53 24.36
CA ASP A 105 -43.69 15.06 25.74
C ASP A 105 -42.33 15.57 26.25
N LYS A 106 -41.32 15.69 25.37
CA LYS A 106 -40.03 16.32 25.69
C LYS A 106 -39.84 17.62 24.91
N GLU A 107 -39.39 18.66 25.62
CA GLU A 107 -39.01 19.95 25.03
C GLU A 107 -37.49 20.02 24.82
N PHE A 108 -37.09 20.47 23.64
CA PHE A 108 -35.72 20.74 23.21
C PHE A 108 -35.60 22.22 22.83
N THR A 109 -34.41 22.80 22.88
CA THR A 109 -34.19 24.19 22.45
C THR A 109 -33.30 24.26 21.23
N VAL A 110 -33.62 25.18 20.31
CA VAL A 110 -32.83 25.44 19.10
C VAL A 110 -31.52 26.12 19.46
N ALA A 111 -30.39 25.48 19.10
CA ALA A 111 -29.05 25.90 19.47
C ALA A 111 -28.49 27.03 18.59
N ALA A 112 -29.07 27.27 17.40
CA ALA A 112 -28.68 28.34 16.47
C ALA A 112 -29.83 28.72 15.53
N ASN A 113 -29.86 29.97 15.06
CA ASN A 113 -30.85 30.43 14.09
C ASN A 113 -30.83 29.56 12.83
N ALA A 114 -32.00 29.07 12.40
CA ALA A 114 -32.18 28.37 11.14
C ALA A 114 -33.08 29.20 10.23
N LYS A 115 -32.68 29.38 8.97
CA LYS A 115 -33.50 30.10 7.97
C LYS A 115 -34.52 29.18 7.30
N ALA A 116 -35.60 29.75 6.80
CA ALA A 116 -36.55 29.07 5.93
C ALA A 116 -35.83 28.42 4.74
N GLY A 117 -36.26 27.21 4.36
CA GLY A 117 -35.68 26.45 3.25
C GLY A 117 -34.50 25.55 3.62
N VAL A 118 -34.00 25.58 4.86
CA VAL A 118 -32.91 24.72 5.35
C VAL A 118 -33.47 23.37 5.82
N ALA A 119 -32.82 22.27 5.43
CA ALA A 119 -33.16 20.90 5.84
C ALA A 119 -32.31 20.42 7.02
N ALA A 120 -31.93 21.35 7.90
CA ALA A 120 -31.07 21.09 9.04
C ALA A 120 -31.45 21.98 10.23
N LEU A 121 -31.37 21.43 11.44
CA LEU A 121 -31.69 22.14 12.68
C LEU A 121 -30.70 21.75 13.77
N ALA A 122 -30.15 22.74 14.47
CA ALA A 122 -29.27 22.49 15.61
C ALA A 122 -30.09 22.54 16.92
N LEU A 123 -29.99 21.51 17.76
CA LEU A 123 -30.64 21.42 19.07
C LEU A 123 -29.62 21.26 20.21
N THR A 124 -30.00 21.64 21.42
CA THR A 124 -29.19 21.50 22.64
C THR A 124 -29.18 20.08 23.21
N ALA A 125 -30.14 19.24 22.84
CA ALA A 125 -30.21 17.82 23.19
C ALA A 125 -30.66 16.96 21.99
N ALA A 126 -30.23 15.70 21.95
CA ALA A 126 -30.57 14.78 20.86
C ALA A 126 -32.03 14.28 20.97
N PRO A 127 -32.87 14.53 19.97
CA PRO A 127 -34.17 13.86 19.85
C PRO A 127 -34.00 12.44 19.29
N ALA A 128 -35.02 11.60 19.46
CA ALA A 128 -35.04 10.26 18.88
C ALA A 128 -35.20 10.31 17.34
N LEU A 129 -34.40 9.53 16.61
CA LEU A 129 -34.56 9.36 15.16
C LEU A 129 -35.94 8.76 14.83
N ASN A 130 -36.48 9.13 13.66
CA ASN A 130 -37.75 8.62 13.11
C ASN A 130 -39.02 8.95 13.90
N LYS A 131 -38.96 9.84 14.89
CA LYS A 131 -40.14 10.40 15.56
C LYS A 131 -40.39 11.83 15.06
N ASP A 132 -41.66 12.21 14.99
CA ASP A 132 -42.09 13.54 14.58
C ASP A 132 -41.61 14.59 15.57
N ILE A 133 -41.05 15.68 15.04
CA ILE A 133 -40.52 16.83 15.76
C ILE A 133 -41.33 18.04 15.30
N THR A 134 -41.93 18.76 16.24
CA THR A 134 -42.67 19.99 15.95
C THR A 134 -41.81 21.20 16.25
N VAL A 135 -41.59 22.04 15.23
CA VAL A 135 -40.81 23.28 15.29
C VAL A 135 -41.69 24.40 14.73
N GLY A 136 -42.28 25.22 15.60
CA GLY A 136 -43.27 26.21 15.16
C GLY A 136 -44.48 25.54 14.50
N ALA A 137 -44.75 25.87 13.23
CA ALA A 137 -45.83 25.28 12.44
C ALA A 137 -45.43 24.00 11.67
N ASP A 138 -44.14 23.66 11.64
CA ASP A 138 -43.64 22.52 10.87
C ASP A 138 -43.57 21.24 11.72
N THR A 139 -43.98 20.12 11.12
CA THR A 139 -43.75 18.77 11.68
C THR A 139 -42.81 18.01 10.75
N VAL A 140 -41.61 17.71 11.26
CA VAL A 140 -40.48 17.13 10.51
C VAL A 140 -39.88 15.94 11.27
N LYS A 141 -39.20 15.05 10.55
CA LYS A 141 -38.50 13.88 11.11
C LYS A 141 -36.99 14.08 11.01
N ALA A 142 -36.27 13.69 12.05
CA ALA A 142 -34.82 13.63 12.03
C ALA A 142 -34.34 12.37 11.28
N THR A 143 -33.71 12.57 10.12
CA THR A 143 -33.14 11.52 9.27
C THR A 143 -31.73 11.12 9.73
N LYS A 144 -30.98 12.08 10.30
CA LYS A 144 -29.63 11.87 10.83
C LYS A 144 -29.37 12.85 11.96
N VAL A 145 -28.72 12.41 13.04
CA VAL A 145 -28.27 13.28 14.12
C VAL A 145 -26.75 13.24 14.16
N THR A 146 -26.12 14.40 14.00
CA THR A 146 -24.67 14.59 14.14
C THR A 146 -24.41 15.39 15.40
N THR A 147 -23.50 14.96 16.26
CA THR A 147 -23.14 15.73 17.46
C THR A 147 -21.88 16.55 17.19
N THR A 148 -21.94 17.84 17.47
CA THR A 148 -20.83 18.79 17.42
C THR A 148 -20.58 19.31 18.83
N PHE A 149 -19.34 19.23 19.30
CA PHE A 149 -18.91 19.67 20.62
C PHE A 149 -18.34 21.08 20.52
N VAL A 150 -18.96 22.04 21.19
CA VAL A 150 -18.43 23.41 21.32
C VAL A 150 -17.54 23.47 22.55
N THR A 151 -16.27 23.73 22.34
CA THR A 151 -15.26 23.79 23.39
C THR A 151 -14.98 25.24 23.74
N ALA A 152 -15.08 25.57 25.03
CA ALA A 152 -14.70 26.87 25.56
C ALA A 152 -13.20 26.88 25.88
N LEU A 153 -12.52 27.95 25.48
CA LEU A 153 -11.10 28.15 25.68
C LEU A 153 -10.83 29.04 26.89
N ALA A 154 -9.68 28.85 27.53
CA ALA A 154 -9.21 29.68 28.63
C ALA A 154 -8.80 31.08 28.16
N THR A 155 -8.34 31.20 26.91
CA THR A 155 -7.95 32.47 26.28
C THR A 155 -8.39 32.50 24.82
N PRO A 156 -8.72 33.67 24.27
CA PRO A 156 -9.07 33.80 22.86
C PRO A 156 -7.86 33.54 21.95
N LEU A 157 -8.13 33.03 20.75
CA LEU A 157 -7.10 32.74 19.76
C LEU A 157 -6.49 34.01 19.19
N LYS A 158 -5.16 34.02 19.02
CA LYS A 158 -4.43 35.20 18.54
C LYS A 158 -4.43 35.32 17.02
N ASN A 159 -4.60 34.21 16.30
CA ASN A 159 -4.50 34.14 14.84
C ASN A 159 -5.74 33.52 14.20
N LYS A 160 -5.95 33.85 12.92
CA LYS A 160 -6.99 33.25 12.07
C LYS A 160 -6.46 31.96 11.45
N TYR A 161 -7.23 30.88 11.54
CA TYR A 161 -6.86 29.56 11.02
C TYR A 161 -7.87 29.08 9.96
N ASP A 162 -7.40 28.38 8.93
CA ASP A 162 -8.27 27.78 7.91
C ASP A 162 -8.90 26.47 8.41
N ALA A 163 -10.19 26.25 8.09
CA ALA A 163 -10.96 25.07 8.47
C ALA A 163 -10.37 23.72 8.01
N ASN A 164 -9.41 23.74 7.08
CA ASN A 164 -8.77 22.56 6.50
C ASN A 164 -7.34 22.34 6.99
N THR A 165 -6.94 22.95 8.11
CA THR A 165 -5.66 22.58 8.74
C THR A 165 -5.75 21.13 9.23
N ASN A 166 -4.96 20.25 8.61
CA ASN A 166 -4.96 18.80 8.83
C ASN A 166 -4.41 18.38 10.21
N ALA A 167 -4.94 18.95 11.29
CA ALA A 167 -4.76 18.47 12.65
C ALA A 167 -6.04 17.73 13.06
N GLY A 168 -6.15 16.45 12.68
CA GLY A 168 -7.31 15.63 13.04
C GLY A 168 -7.73 14.54 12.07
N THR A 169 -7.01 14.27 10.98
CA THR A 169 -7.19 12.98 10.32
C THR A 169 -6.67 11.90 11.25
N THR A 170 -7.58 11.15 11.87
CA THR A 170 -7.26 9.81 12.36
C THR A 170 -6.72 9.04 11.15
N VAL A 171 -5.41 8.97 11.05
CA VAL A 171 -4.74 7.98 10.22
C VAL A 171 -5.00 6.68 10.94
N ASP A 172 -6.18 6.11 10.68
CA ASP A 172 -6.50 4.76 11.11
C ASP A 172 -5.43 3.87 10.47
N PHE A 173 -4.42 3.49 11.25
CA PHE A 173 -3.32 2.66 10.78
C PHE A 173 -3.77 1.23 10.44
N SER A 174 -5.06 0.90 10.65
CA SER A 174 -5.66 -0.28 10.05
C SER A 174 -6.09 -0.05 8.60
N LYS A 175 -6.23 1.20 8.09
CA LYS A 175 -6.54 1.59 6.69
C LYS A 175 -5.70 0.90 5.61
N PRO A 176 -4.38 0.67 5.77
CA PRO A 176 -3.62 -0.13 4.81
C PRO A 176 -4.17 -1.56 4.68
N GLY A 177 -4.62 -2.15 5.80
CA GLY A 177 -5.35 -3.42 5.82
C GLY A 177 -6.77 -3.33 5.24
N TYR A 178 -7.38 -2.14 5.16
CA TYR A 178 -8.66 -1.97 4.46
C TYR A 178 -8.53 -2.11 2.93
N LYS A 179 -7.33 -1.94 2.34
CA LYS A 179 -7.13 -2.27 0.91
C LYS A 179 -7.54 -3.72 0.61
N TYR A 180 -7.30 -4.62 1.57
CA TYR A 180 -7.60 -6.04 1.50
C TYR A 180 -8.78 -6.45 2.38
N LYS A 181 -9.55 -5.49 2.89
CA LYS A 181 -10.81 -5.80 3.58
C LYS A 181 -11.88 -5.98 2.53
N ASP A 182 -12.73 -6.98 2.73
CA ASP A 182 -13.88 -7.22 1.87
C ASP A 182 -14.80 -5.98 1.93
N ASP A 183 -14.86 -5.23 0.84
CA ASP A 183 -15.68 -4.04 0.66
C ASP A 183 -16.57 -4.23 -0.58
N PRO A 184 -17.91 -4.31 -0.42
CA PRO A 184 -18.85 -4.44 -1.54
C PRO A 184 -18.76 -3.29 -2.57
N ALA A 185 -18.20 -2.14 -2.21
CA ALA A 185 -18.03 -0.98 -3.10
C ALA A 185 -16.67 -0.92 -3.81
N ASN A 186 -15.60 -1.46 -3.21
CA ASN A 186 -14.22 -1.27 -3.68
C ASN A 186 -13.41 -2.56 -3.87
N ASN A 187 -13.63 -3.64 -3.11
CA ASN A 187 -12.93 -4.91 -3.34
C ASN A 187 -13.68 -6.05 -2.65
N VAL A 188 -14.51 -6.76 -3.40
CA VAL A 188 -15.36 -7.84 -2.87
C VAL A 188 -14.52 -9.03 -2.37
N TYR A 189 -13.28 -9.19 -2.84
CA TYR A 189 -12.40 -10.31 -2.52
C TYR A 189 -11.04 -9.88 -1.95
N GLY A 190 -11.00 -8.78 -1.19
CA GLY A 190 -9.75 -8.21 -0.68
C GLY A 190 -8.86 -9.20 0.07
N LYS A 191 -9.45 -10.12 0.85
CA LYS A 191 -8.66 -11.14 1.58
C LYS A 191 -8.03 -12.17 0.66
N LEU A 192 -8.74 -12.59 -0.39
CA LEU A 192 -8.20 -13.53 -1.38
C LEU A 192 -7.12 -12.87 -2.21
N ASP A 193 -7.25 -11.58 -2.49
CA ASP A 193 -6.23 -10.81 -3.19
C ASP A 193 -4.93 -10.70 -2.39
N LEU A 194 -5.02 -10.52 -1.07
CA LEU A 194 -3.85 -10.57 -0.19
C LEU A 194 -3.16 -11.94 -0.21
N ILE A 195 -3.94 -13.04 -0.17
CA ILE A 195 -3.40 -14.40 -0.29
C ILE A 195 -2.74 -14.58 -1.66
N SER A 196 -3.40 -14.14 -2.73
CA SER A 196 -2.90 -14.20 -4.10
C SER A 196 -1.57 -13.46 -4.24
N LEU A 197 -1.47 -12.24 -3.70
CA LEU A 197 -0.24 -11.47 -3.64
C LEU A 197 0.85 -12.17 -2.83
N GLY A 198 0.49 -12.75 -1.67
CA GLY A 198 1.43 -13.53 -0.85
C GLY A 198 2.00 -14.73 -1.60
N LEU A 199 1.15 -15.49 -2.29
CA LEU A 199 1.57 -16.62 -3.13
C LEU A 199 2.46 -16.15 -4.29
N ALA A 200 2.08 -15.07 -4.97
CA ALA A 200 2.88 -14.49 -6.04
C ALA A 200 4.27 -14.05 -5.56
N LEU A 201 4.39 -13.43 -4.39
CA LEU A 201 5.67 -13.00 -3.83
C LEU A 201 6.54 -14.20 -3.40
N ILE A 202 5.97 -15.17 -2.69
CA ILE A 202 6.70 -16.36 -2.22
C ILE A 202 7.17 -17.21 -3.39
N PHE A 203 6.28 -17.51 -4.33
CA PHE A 203 6.60 -18.39 -5.44
C PHE A 203 7.33 -17.67 -6.58
N GLY A 204 7.04 -16.39 -6.80
CA GLY A 204 7.72 -15.60 -7.82
C GLY A 204 9.20 -15.41 -7.49
N THR A 205 9.55 -15.21 -6.21
CA THR A 205 10.97 -15.13 -5.80
C THR A 205 11.73 -16.43 -6.02
N ALA A 206 11.10 -17.58 -5.76
CA ALA A 206 11.68 -18.89 -6.02
C ALA A 206 11.90 -19.18 -7.51
N GLY A 207 11.04 -18.62 -8.38
CA GLY A 207 11.08 -18.80 -9.83
C GLY A 207 11.97 -17.80 -10.59
N LEU A 208 12.88 -17.06 -9.95
CA LEU A 208 13.67 -16.04 -10.65
C LEU A 208 15.11 -16.51 -10.95
N PRO A 209 15.48 -16.70 -12.24
CA PRO A 209 16.79 -17.25 -12.62
C PRO A 209 17.98 -16.40 -12.14
N HIS A 210 17.82 -15.08 -12.06
CA HIS A 210 18.89 -14.17 -11.66
C HIS A 210 19.38 -14.38 -10.23
N ILE A 211 18.57 -14.98 -9.35
CA ILE A 211 18.98 -15.36 -7.99
C ILE A 211 19.67 -16.73 -8.02
N LEU A 212 19.13 -17.69 -8.76
CA LEU A 212 19.70 -19.03 -8.87
C LEU A 212 21.13 -19.01 -9.45
N VAL A 213 21.36 -18.22 -10.49
CA VAL A 213 22.68 -18.13 -11.14
C VAL A 213 23.78 -17.63 -10.20
N ARG A 214 23.42 -16.83 -9.19
CA ARG A 214 24.36 -16.37 -8.16
C ARG A 214 24.77 -17.45 -7.17
N PHE A 215 23.98 -18.53 -7.01
CA PHE A 215 24.42 -19.67 -6.21
C PHE A 215 25.45 -20.53 -6.93
N TYR A 216 25.49 -20.49 -8.27
CA TYR A 216 26.47 -21.24 -9.06
C TYR A 216 27.89 -20.66 -9.00
N THR A 217 28.05 -19.43 -8.51
CA THR A 217 29.37 -18.83 -8.27
C THR A 217 29.92 -19.14 -6.88
N VAL A 218 29.18 -19.87 -6.04
CA VAL A 218 29.61 -20.26 -4.69
C VAL A 218 30.33 -21.62 -4.77
N PRO A 219 31.56 -21.73 -4.26
CA PRO A 219 32.42 -22.91 -4.48
C PRO A 219 31.95 -24.19 -3.78
N THR A 220 31.04 -24.10 -2.79
CA THR A 220 30.54 -25.30 -2.10
C THR A 220 29.06 -25.18 -1.74
N ALA A 221 28.35 -26.31 -1.77
CA ALA A 221 26.94 -26.37 -1.37
C ALA A 221 26.69 -25.94 0.08
N ARG A 222 27.64 -26.21 0.99
CA ARG A 222 27.55 -25.78 2.39
C ARG A 222 27.62 -24.25 2.52
N ALA A 223 28.55 -23.61 1.82
CA ALA A 223 28.66 -22.15 1.79
C ALA A 223 27.41 -21.52 1.15
N ALA A 224 26.84 -22.14 0.11
CA ALA A 224 25.61 -21.66 -0.52
C ALA A 224 24.44 -21.64 0.48
N ARG A 225 24.22 -22.71 1.26
CA ARG A 225 23.17 -22.75 2.30
C ARG A 225 23.34 -21.68 3.37
N VAL A 226 24.57 -21.47 3.85
CA VAL A 226 24.87 -20.42 4.84
C VAL A 226 24.62 -19.02 4.26
N SER A 227 25.01 -18.79 3.00
CA SER A 227 24.72 -17.55 2.29
C SER A 227 23.21 -17.28 2.17
N VAL A 228 22.42 -18.31 1.84
CA VAL A 228 20.95 -18.22 1.81
C VAL A 228 20.39 -17.82 3.17
N ILE A 229 20.87 -18.40 4.27
CA ILE A 229 20.41 -18.07 5.63
C ILE A 229 20.70 -16.60 5.96
N TRP A 230 21.91 -16.13 5.70
CA TRP A 230 22.25 -14.71 5.90
C TRP A 230 21.40 -13.78 5.03
N ALA A 231 21.19 -14.14 3.76
CA ALA A 231 20.33 -13.37 2.87
C ALA A 231 18.88 -13.31 3.40
N MET A 232 18.31 -14.44 3.83
CA MET A 232 16.97 -14.49 4.42
C MET A 232 16.85 -13.63 5.68
N LEU A 233 17.84 -13.66 6.57
CA LEU A 233 17.86 -12.83 7.77
C LEU A 233 17.92 -11.33 7.44
N ILE A 234 18.80 -10.93 6.52
CA ILE A 234 18.95 -9.52 6.11
C ILE A 234 17.67 -9.02 5.41
N ILE A 235 17.08 -9.82 4.52
CA ILE A 235 15.84 -9.48 3.81
C ILE A 235 14.66 -9.41 4.80
N GLY A 236 14.54 -10.38 5.70
CA GLY A 236 13.50 -10.38 6.73
C GLY A 236 13.61 -9.17 7.65
N PHE A 237 14.82 -8.85 8.10
CA PHE A 237 15.07 -7.64 8.88
C PHE A 237 14.72 -6.37 8.10
N PHE A 238 15.10 -6.29 6.83
CA PHE A 238 14.74 -5.16 5.97
C PHE A 238 13.22 -5.00 5.84
N TYR A 239 12.46 -6.08 5.61
CA TYR A 239 11.01 -5.99 5.52
C TYR A 239 10.37 -5.51 6.83
N MET A 240 10.83 -5.99 7.98
CA MET A 240 10.38 -5.47 9.27
C MET A 240 10.65 -3.96 9.39
N MET A 241 11.82 -3.49 8.96
CA MET A 241 12.13 -2.05 8.94
C MET A 241 11.23 -1.25 8.00
N THR A 242 10.88 -1.77 6.82
CA THR A 242 9.98 -1.07 5.88
C THR A 242 8.60 -0.80 6.46
N THR A 243 8.10 -1.69 7.33
CA THR A 243 6.84 -1.47 8.05
C THR A 243 6.92 -0.23 8.96
N PHE A 244 8.01 -0.06 9.70
CA PHE A 244 8.22 1.14 10.54
C PHE A 244 8.34 2.42 9.70
N LEU A 245 9.03 2.37 8.56
CA LEU A 245 9.11 3.49 7.62
C LEU A 245 7.71 3.87 7.08
N GLY A 246 6.87 2.87 6.76
CA GLY A 246 5.51 3.09 6.29
C GLY A 246 4.63 3.79 7.33
N PHE A 247 4.62 3.28 8.57
CA PHE A 247 3.87 3.91 9.66
C PHE A 247 4.42 5.29 10.04
N GLY A 248 5.74 5.45 10.08
CA GLY A 248 6.37 6.75 10.32
C GLY A 248 6.01 7.78 9.26
N SER A 249 5.98 7.37 7.98
CA SER A 249 5.56 8.24 6.88
C SER A 249 4.09 8.63 7.02
N ALA A 250 3.22 7.67 7.33
CA ALA A 250 1.80 7.93 7.53
C ALA A 250 1.50 8.83 8.75
N MET A 251 2.36 8.83 9.77
CA MET A 251 2.22 9.71 10.94
C MET A 251 2.74 11.14 10.67
N LEU A 252 3.89 11.28 10.02
CA LEU A 252 4.60 12.56 9.93
C LEU A 252 4.41 13.28 8.58
N VAL A 253 3.97 12.59 7.55
CA VAL A 253 3.79 13.13 6.20
C VAL A 253 2.30 13.14 5.88
N THR A 254 1.73 14.34 5.68
CA THR A 254 0.29 14.48 5.38
C THR A 254 -0.03 14.02 3.96
N ASP A 255 -1.22 13.42 3.77
CA ASP A 255 -1.69 12.93 2.47
C ASP A 255 -1.55 13.96 1.32
N PRO A 256 -1.85 15.26 1.50
CA PRO A 256 -1.67 16.25 0.43
C PRO A 256 -0.21 16.43 -0.01
N LEU A 257 0.74 16.34 0.93
CA LEU A 257 2.18 16.43 0.67
C LEU A 257 2.69 15.20 -0.11
N ILE A 258 2.14 14.01 0.16
CA ILE A 258 2.47 12.78 -0.57
C ILE A 258 1.92 12.87 -2.00
N THR A 259 0.65 13.25 -2.16
CA THR A 259 0.01 13.36 -3.48
C THR A 259 0.66 14.41 -4.36
N ALA A 260 1.08 15.54 -3.79
CA ALA A 260 1.69 16.63 -4.55
C ALA A 260 3.13 16.33 -5.03
N ASN A 261 3.85 15.42 -4.36
CA ASN A 261 5.27 15.18 -4.60
C ASN A 261 5.57 13.86 -5.31
N GLY A 262 4.60 13.17 -5.89
CA GLY A 262 4.82 11.91 -6.64
C GLY A 262 4.24 10.65 -6.00
N GLY A 263 3.29 10.81 -5.08
CA GLY A 263 2.49 9.71 -4.52
C GLY A 263 3.24 8.85 -3.50
N SER A 264 2.70 7.66 -3.22
CA SER A 264 3.23 6.72 -2.21
C SER A 264 4.67 6.27 -2.46
N ASN A 265 5.19 6.41 -3.69
CA ASN A 265 6.59 6.12 -4.01
C ASN A 265 7.57 7.07 -3.29
N MET A 266 7.08 8.24 -2.84
CA MET A 266 7.88 9.28 -2.18
C MET A 266 7.76 9.28 -0.65
N SER A 267 7.07 8.30 -0.08
CA SER A 267 6.88 8.17 1.37
C SER A 267 8.19 8.15 2.17
N ALA A 268 9.20 7.39 1.73
CA ALA A 268 10.46 7.29 2.45
C ALA A 268 11.35 8.55 2.35
N PRO A 269 11.55 9.17 1.17
CA PRO A 269 12.24 10.47 1.08
C PRO A 269 11.54 11.57 1.87
N LEU A 270 10.22 11.70 1.77
CA LEU A 270 9.46 12.73 2.50
C LEU A 270 9.52 12.53 4.01
N LEU A 271 9.52 11.27 4.48
CA LEU A 271 9.76 10.97 5.89
C LEU A 271 11.16 11.41 6.33
N ALA A 272 12.18 11.19 5.50
CA ALA A 272 13.54 11.67 5.78
C ALA A 272 13.59 13.20 5.90
N GLN A 273 12.85 13.91 5.04
CA GLN A 273 12.72 15.36 5.12
C GLN A 273 12.03 15.81 6.41
N ALA A 274 10.98 15.12 6.84
CA ALA A 274 10.25 15.43 8.07
C ALA A 274 11.12 15.22 9.32
N VAL A 275 11.93 14.16 9.35
CA VAL A 275 12.73 13.79 10.52
C VAL A 275 14.07 14.54 10.60
N GLY A 276 14.74 14.74 9.47
CA GLY A 276 16.12 15.25 9.43
C GLY A 276 16.35 16.40 8.45
N GLY A 277 15.28 17.00 7.93
CA GLY A 277 15.35 18.14 7.02
C GLY A 277 15.92 17.81 5.63
N THR A 278 16.33 18.84 4.91
CA THR A 278 16.80 18.75 3.52
C THR A 278 18.05 17.90 3.34
N ILE A 279 18.95 17.87 4.34
CA ILE A 279 20.18 17.06 4.31
C ILE A 279 19.84 15.57 4.32
N PHE A 280 18.91 15.16 5.19
CA PHE A 280 18.45 13.76 5.23
C PHE A 280 17.70 13.37 3.97
N PHE A 281 16.83 14.26 3.47
CA PHE A 281 16.17 14.05 2.18
C PHE A 281 17.18 13.79 1.05
N ALA A 282 18.22 14.63 0.94
CA ALA A 282 19.27 14.49 -0.07
C ALA A 282 20.06 13.19 0.11
N LEU A 283 20.44 12.84 1.34
CA LEU A 283 21.18 11.61 1.63
C LEU A 283 20.37 10.36 1.26
N ILE A 284 19.10 10.30 1.67
CA ILE A 284 18.23 9.15 1.39
C ILE A 284 17.92 9.04 -0.10
N SER A 285 17.68 10.16 -0.77
CA SER A 285 17.48 10.20 -2.22
C SER A 285 18.74 9.74 -2.98
N ALA A 286 19.93 10.16 -2.55
CA ALA A 286 21.19 9.72 -3.13
C ALA A 286 21.43 8.22 -2.93
N VAL A 287 21.15 7.68 -1.74
CA VAL A 287 21.24 6.24 -1.47
C VAL A 287 20.22 5.47 -2.32
N ALA A 288 18.97 5.93 -2.41
CA ALA A 288 17.95 5.31 -3.23
C ALA A 288 18.38 5.28 -4.71
N PHE A 289 18.85 6.40 -5.24
CA PHE A 289 19.37 6.51 -6.60
C PHE A 289 20.54 5.56 -6.85
N ALA A 290 21.54 5.54 -5.96
CA ALA A 290 22.68 4.64 -6.06
C ALA A 290 22.25 3.16 -6.05
N THR A 291 21.29 2.79 -5.20
CA THR A 291 20.78 1.41 -5.16
C THR A 291 19.99 1.02 -6.40
N ILE A 292 19.18 1.92 -6.96
CA ILE A 292 18.45 1.68 -8.20
C ILE A 292 19.42 1.44 -9.34
N LEU A 293 20.45 2.29 -9.50
CA LEU A 293 21.47 2.12 -10.53
C LEU A 293 22.21 0.80 -10.39
N ALA A 294 22.59 0.41 -9.17
CA ALA A 294 23.27 -0.84 -8.91
C ALA A 294 22.41 -2.07 -9.29
N VAL A 295 21.11 -2.06 -8.94
CA VAL A 295 20.18 -3.15 -9.26
C VAL A 295 19.89 -3.20 -10.76
N VAL A 296 19.65 -2.05 -11.39
CA VAL A 296 19.39 -1.96 -12.83
C VAL A 296 20.58 -2.50 -13.62
N ALA A 297 21.81 -2.12 -13.26
CA ALA A 297 23.02 -2.66 -13.90
C ALA A 297 23.09 -4.19 -13.75
N GLY A 298 22.85 -4.72 -12.55
CA GLY A 298 22.84 -6.16 -12.30
C GLY A 298 21.80 -6.94 -13.11
N LEU A 299 20.55 -6.45 -13.14
CA LEU A 299 19.46 -7.06 -13.90
C LEU A 299 19.71 -6.97 -15.41
N THR A 300 20.26 -5.86 -15.88
CA THR A 300 20.59 -5.66 -17.30
C THR A 300 21.68 -6.64 -17.75
N ILE A 301 22.74 -6.81 -16.95
CA ILE A 301 23.80 -7.80 -17.23
C ILE A 301 23.23 -9.22 -17.22
N SER A 302 22.35 -9.54 -16.26
CA SER A 302 21.72 -10.87 -16.21
C SER A 302 20.85 -11.12 -17.45
N ALA A 303 20.05 -10.13 -17.88
CA ALA A 303 19.21 -10.25 -19.06
C ALA A 303 20.03 -10.33 -20.35
N SER A 304 21.08 -9.51 -20.48
CA SER A 304 21.94 -9.53 -21.66
C SER A 304 22.79 -10.80 -21.75
N SER A 305 23.24 -11.33 -20.60
CA SER A 305 23.93 -12.62 -20.53
C SER A 305 23.02 -13.77 -20.92
N ALA A 306 21.77 -13.79 -20.42
CA ALA A 306 20.80 -14.82 -20.79
C ALA A 306 20.52 -14.79 -22.30
N ILE A 307 20.33 -13.60 -22.90
CA ILE A 307 20.11 -13.50 -24.35
C ILE A 307 21.38 -13.88 -25.14
N ALA A 308 22.56 -13.44 -24.71
CA ALA A 308 23.80 -13.75 -25.42
C ALA A 308 24.16 -15.25 -25.37
N HIS A 309 23.91 -15.91 -24.23
CA HIS A 309 24.25 -17.31 -24.05
C HIS A 309 23.11 -18.24 -24.49
N ASP A 310 21.88 -18.01 -24.03
CA ASP A 310 20.76 -18.92 -24.24
C ASP A 310 20.11 -18.72 -25.62
N PHE A 311 20.07 -17.49 -26.13
CA PHE A 311 19.49 -17.21 -27.44
C PHE A 311 20.54 -17.14 -28.56
N TRP A 312 21.57 -16.30 -28.40
CA TRP A 312 22.55 -16.13 -29.48
C TRP A 312 23.45 -17.35 -29.67
N GLN A 313 24.14 -17.79 -28.61
CA GLN A 313 25.06 -18.92 -28.73
C GLN A 313 24.35 -20.24 -28.98
N ASN A 314 23.33 -20.58 -28.17
CA ASN A 314 22.68 -21.89 -28.26
C ASN A 314 21.68 -22.01 -29.42
N ILE A 315 20.89 -20.99 -29.75
CA ILE A 315 19.84 -21.08 -30.79
C ILE A 315 20.35 -20.61 -32.16
N ILE A 316 21.05 -19.47 -32.24
CA ILE A 316 21.45 -18.90 -33.54
C ILE A 316 22.77 -19.50 -34.02
N ARG A 317 23.77 -19.59 -33.14
CA ARG A 317 25.12 -20.05 -33.47
C ARG A 317 25.36 -21.54 -33.22
N ASN A 318 24.36 -22.29 -32.75
CA ASN A 318 24.46 -23.74 -32.45
C ASN A 318 25.73 -24.12 -31.66
N GLY A 319 26.13 -23.28 -30.69
CA GLY A 319 27.32 -23.49 -29.85
C GLY A 319 28.67 -23.11 -30.47
N GLN A 320 28.71 -22.54 -31.68
CA GLN A 320 29.96 -22.17 -32.39
C GLN A 320 30.30 -20.68 -32.30
N GLY A 321 29.70 -19.94 -31.36
CA GLY A 321 29.94 -18.50 -31.19
C GLY A 321 31.31 -18.22 -30.56
N THR A 322 32.07 -17.26 -31.11
CA THR A 322 33.32 -16.83 -30.49
C THR A 322 33.05 -15.98 -29.23
N GLU A 323 33.95 -16.02 -28.23
CA GLU A 323 33.81 -15.21 -26.99
C GLU A 323 33.71 -13.71 -27.29
N LYS A 324 34.49 -13.22 -28.26
CA LYS A 324 34.45 -11.80 -28.69
C LYS A 324 33.09 -11.39 -29.21
N GLU A 325 32.46 -12.26 -29.99
CA GLU A 325 31.12 -12.04 -30.51
C GLU A 325 30.08 -12.09 -29.40
N GLN A 326 30.20 -13.03 -28.46
CA GLN A 326 29.31 -13.13 -27.30
C GLN A 326 29.32 -11.85 -26.46
N VAL A 327 30.50 -11.31 -26.16
CA VAL A 327 30.63 -10.04 -25.41
C VAL A 327 30.03 -8.87 -26.19
N THR A 328 30.20 -8.84 -27.51
CA THR A 328 29.63 -7.80 -28.37
C THR A 328 28.11 -7.85 -28.38
N VAL A 329 27.53 -9.05 -28.55
CA VAL A 329 26.09 -9.27 -28.50
C VAL A 329 25.54 -8.90 -27.11
N ALA A 330 26.18 -9.33 -26.03
CA ALA A 330 25.77 -8.97 -24.68
C ALA A 330 25.75 -7.44 -24.45
N ARG A 331 26.71 -6.70 -24.99
CA ARG A 331 26.72 -5.22 -24.91
C ARG A 331 25.59 -4.57 -25.71
N ILE A 332 25.34 -5.05 -26.94
CA ILE A 332 24.25 -4.54 -27.79
C ILE A 332 22.90 -4.85 -27.15
N THR A 333 22.71 -6.08 -26.66
CA THR A 333 21.49 -6.47 -25.96
C THR A 333 21.28 -5.63 -24.69
N ALA A 334 22.32 -5.38 -23.90
CA ALA A 334 22.21 -4.52 -22.72
C ALA A 334 21.72 -3.11 -23.09
N PHE A 335 22.21 -2.55 -24.19
CA PHE A 335 21.74 -1.25 -24.70
C PHE A 335 20.26 -1.29 -25.13
N ILE A 336 19.86 -2.30 -25.92
CA ILE A 336 18.48 -2.45 -26.40
C ILE A 336 17.50 -2.68 -25.25
N VAL A 337 17.80 -3.62 -24.36
CA VAL A 337 16.96 -3.92 -23.19
C VAL A 337 16.86 -2.70 -22.28
N GLY A 338 17.96 -1.97 -22.08
CA GLY A 338 17.97 -0.71 -21.33
C GLY A 338 17.08 0.35 -21.98
N ALA A 339 17.19 0.56 -23.29
CA ALA A 339 16.38 1.53 -24.02
C ALA A 339 14.86 1.22 -23.94
N ILE A 340 14.50 -0.06 -24.12
CA ILE A 340 13.10 -0.52 -23.98
C ILE A 340 12.62 -0.31 -22.54
N SER A 341 13.44 -0.65 -21.54
CA SER A 341 13.10 -0.49 -20.12
C SER A 341 12.87 0.99 -19.77
N ILE A 342 13.70 1.90 -20.28
CA ILE A 342 13.54 3.35 -20.09
C ILE A 342 12.24 3.83 -20.76
N GLY A 343 11.97 3.38 -21.99
CA GLY A 343 10.73 3.72 -22.70
C GLY A 343 9.47 3.31 -21.94
N LEU A 344 9.44 2.07 -21.43
CA LEU A 344 8.35 1.56 -20.60
C LEU A 344 8.24 2.31 -19.26
N ALA A 345 9.36 2.63 -18.62
CA ALA A 345 9.37 3.37 -17.36
C ALA A 345 8.77 4.78 -17.50
N ILE A 346 9.04 5.48 -18.61
CA ILE A 346 8.47 6.81 -18.90
C ILE A 346 6.94 6.72 -19.06
N PHE A 347 6.46 5.67 -19.73
CA PHE A 347 5.03 5.43 -19.90
C PHE A 347 4.31 5.16 -18.57
N MET A 348 4.99 4.52 -17.61
CA MET A 348 4.43 4.11 -16.33
C MET A 348 4.80 5.03 -15.15
N LYS A 349 5.17 6.30 -15.40
CA LYS A 349 5.67 7.24 -14.39
C LYS A 349 4.75 7.51 -13.19
N THR A 350 3.43 7.33 -13.36
CA THR A 350 2.42 7.56 -12.31
C THR A 350 2.01 6.29 -11.58
N ALA A 351 2.50 5.13 -12.00
CA ALA A 351 2.16 3.86 -11.40
C ALA A 351 2.85 3.66 -10.04
N ASN A 352 2.18 2.94 -9.13
CA ASN A 352 2.79 2.51 -7.89
C ASN A 352 3.79 1.38 -8.17
N VAL A 353 5.04 1.57 -7.77
CA VAL A 353 6.12 0.60 -8.06
C VAL A 353 5.89 -0.73 -7.34
N ALA A 354 5.37 -0.70 -6.10
CA ALA A 354 5.07 -1.92 -5.34
C ALA A 354 4.02 -2.79 -6.05
N TYR A 355 3.05 -2.14 -6.70
CA TYR A 355 2.02 -2.81 -7.50
C TYR A 355 2.61 -3.47 -8.76
N LEU A 356 3.41 -2.73 -9.55
CA LEU A 356 4.06 -3.28 -10.76
C LEU A 356 4.96 -4.47 -10.45
N VAL A 357 5.66 -4.41 -9.32
CA VAL A 357 6.48 -5.50 -8.81
C VAL A 357 5.61 -6.72 -8.50
N GLY A 358 4.46 -6.54 -7.83
CA GLY A 358 3.50 -7.61 -7.55
C GLY A 358 3.02 -8.35 -8.81
N LEU A 359 2.69 -7.60 -9.88
CA LEU A 359 2.30 -8.18 -11.17
C LEU A 359 3.44 -8.98 -11.82
N ALA A 360 4.66 -8.43 -11.82
CA ALA A 360 5.82 -9.11 -12.37
C ALA A 360 6.11 -10.44 -11.63
N PHE A 361 5.97 -10.44 -10.30
CA PHE A 361 6.09 -11.65 -9.49
C PHE A 361 4.99 -12.67 -9.78
N ALA A 362 3.74 -12.23 -10.01
CA ALA A 362 2.65 -13.14 -10.38
C ALA A 362 2.92 -13.83 -11.72
N VAL A 363 3.41 -13.09 -12.73
CA VAL A 363 3.80 -13.65 -14.02
C VAL A 363 4.96 -14.65 -13.86
N ALA A 364 6.00 -14.29 -13.10
CA ALA A 364 7.15 -15.16 -12.84
C ALA A 364 6.75 -16.45 -12.11
N ALA A 365 5.91 -16.33 -11.08
CA ALA A 365 5.38 -17.46 -10.31
C ALA A 365 4.54 -18.41 -11.17
N SER A 366 3.83 -17.88 -12.17
CA SER A 366 2.93 -18.68 -13.02
C SER A 366 3.68 -19.38 -14.15
N ALA A 367 4.68 -18.73 -14.74
CA ALA A 367 5.40 -19.27 -15.89
C ALA A 367 6.60 -20.14 -15.51
N ASN A 368 7.44 -19.69 -14.56
CA ASN A 368 8.73 -20.35 -14.32
C ASN A 368 8.69 -21.39 -13.18
N LEU A 369 8.02 -21.07 -12.08
CA LEU A 369 7.97 -21.97 -10.92
C LEU A 369 7.47 -23.38 -11.28
N PRO A 370 6.38 -23.58 -12.05
CA PRO A 370 5.89 -24.92 -12.34
C PRO A 370 6.92 -25.79 -13.07
N VAL A 371 7.63 -25.19 -14.03
CA VAL A 371 8.66 -25.88 -14.82
C VAL A 371 9.88 -26.22 -13.99
N VAL A 372 10.32 -25.30 -13.11
CA VAL A 372 11.43 -25.55 -12.19
C VAL A 372 11.08 -26.68 -11.21
N VAL A 373 9.89 -26.64 -10.60
CA VAL A 373 9.46 -27.67 -9.65
C VAL A 373 9.33 -29.04 -10.31
N TYR A 374 8.67 -29.14 -11.46
CA TYR A 374 8.53 -30.43 -12.14
C TYR A 374 9.86 -30.96 -12.69
N SER A 375 10.76 -30.11 -13.18
CA SER A 375 12.07 -30.56 -13.65
C SER A 375 12.95 -31.14 -12.53
N LEU A 376 12.77 -30.69 -11.28
CA LEU A 376 13.50 -31.18 -10.11
C LEU A 376 12.88 -32.44 -9.49
N PHE A 377 11.54 -32.53 -9.43
CA PHE A 377 10.86 -33.57 -8.65
C PHE A 377 10.13 -34.63 -9.48
N TRP A 378 9.91 -34.40 -10.78
CA TRP A 378 9.14 -35.32 -11.61
C TRP A 378 10.00 -35.96 -12.70
N LYS A 379 10.31 -37.25 -12.49
CA LYS A 379 11.13 -38.07 -13.39
C LYS A 379 10.69 -38.08 -14.86
N ARG A 380 9.40 -37.91 -15.14
CA ARG A 380 8.83 -37.97 -16.50
C ARG A 380 8.64 -36.59 -17.14
N PHE A 381 9.09 -35.52 -16.50
CA PHE A 381 8.93 -34.19 -17.05
C PHE A 381 9.79 -34.01 -18.31
N ASN A 382 9.18 -33.48 -19.37
CA ASN A 382 9.75 -33.42 -20.71
C ASN A 382 9.70 -32.00 -21.29
N THR A 383 10.30 -31.84 -22.47
CA THR A 383 10.38 -30.54 -23.16
C THR A 383 9.00 -29.95 -23.48
N VAL A 384 8.03 -30.77 -23.88
CA VAL A 384 6.67 -30.32 -24.22
C VAL A 384 5.93 -29.80 -22.99
N GLY A 385 6.06 -30.47 -21.85
CA GLY A 385 5.55 -30.02 -20.55
C GLY A 385 6.16 -28.69 -20.12
N ALA A 386 7.47 -28.50 -20.32
CA ALA A 386 8.12 -27.24 -20.03
C ALA A 386 7.57 -26.08 -20.89
N VAL A 387 7.48 -26.28 -22.21
CA VAL A 387 7.00 -25.26 -23.15
C VAL A 387 5.53 -24.92 -22.90
N THR A 388 4.67 -25.93 -22.79
CA THR A 388 3.24 -25.73 -22.52
C THR A 388 3.00 -25.08 -21.15
N GLY A 389 3.77 -25.47 -20.12
CA GLY A 389 3.73 -24.84 -18.79
C GLY A 389 4.05 -23.35 -18.83
N ILE A 390 5.14 -22.96 -19.49
CA ILE A 390 5.54 -21.55 -19.64
C ILE A 390 4.48 -20.77 -20.43
N ILE A 391 4.02 -21.31 -21.56
CA ILE A 391 3.04 -20.63 -22.41
C ILE A 391 1.71 -20.45 -21.67
N VAL A 392 1.20 -21.51 -21.02
CA VAL A 392 -0.08 -21.44 -20.29
C VAL A 392 0.04 -20.54 -19.07
N GLY A 393 1.15 -20.61 -18.33
CA GLY A 393 1.40 -19.74 -17.17
C GLY A 393 1.53 -18.26 -17.55
N LEU A 394 2.24 -17.96 -18.63
CA LEU A 394 2.41 -16.59 -19.16
C LEU A 394 1.10 -16.05 -19.76
N ALA A 395 0.43 -16.84 -20.59
CA ALA A 395 -0.82 -16.43 -21.21
C ALA A 395 -1.91 -16.21 -20.16
N SER A 396 -2.08 -17.14 -19.22
CA SER A 396 -3.09 -17.01 -18.16
C SER A 396 -2.83 -15.79 -17.27
N SER A 397 -1.59 -15.56 -16.83
CA SER A 397 -1.26 -14.38 -16.02
C SER A 397 -1.50 -13.07 -16.78
N ILE A 398 -1.06 -12.94 -18.03
CA ILE A 398 -1.29 -11.72 -18.83
C ILE A 398 -2.77 -11.50 -19.12
N ILE A 399 -3.50 -12.54 -19.53
CA ILE A 399 -4.94 -12.44 -19.83
C ILE A 399 -5.71 -12.03 -18.58
N LEU A 400 -5.41 -12.61 -17.41
CA LEU A 400 -6.07 -12.24 -16.16
C LEU A 400 -5.73 -10.81 -15.72
N ILE A 401 -4.52 -10.32 -15.98
CA ILE A 401 -4.15 -8.91 -15.73
C ILE A 401 -4.92 -7.97 -16.66
N LEU A 402 -5.05 -8.32 -17.95
CA LEU A 402 -5.77 -7.51 -18.93
C LEU A 402 -7.29 -7.50 -18.72
N ILE A 403 -7.87 -8.60 -18.24
CA ILE A 403 -9.31 -8.73 -17.97
C ILE A 403 -9.68 -8.31 -16.53
N GLY A 404 -8.68 -8.23 -15.66
CA GLY A 404 -8.85 -7.76 -14.29
C GLY A 404 -9.22 -6.28 -14.20
N PRO A 405 -9.42 -5.78 -12.97
CA PRO A 405 -9.84 -4.41 -12.71
C PRO A 405 -8.91 -3.40 -13.38
N ASP A 406 -7.63 -3.72 -13.50
CA ASP A 406 -6.60 -2.77 -13.95
C ASP A 406 -6.48 -2.65 -15.47
N GLY A 407 -6.81 -3.71 -16.23
CA GLY A 407 -6.82 -3.66 -17.69
C GLY A 407 -8.07 -3.02 -18.29
N PHE A 408 -9.22 -3.16 -17.61
CA PHE A 408 -10.49 -2.54 -18.03
C PHE A 408 -10.77 -1.19 -17.36
N ALA A 409 -10.46 -0.99 -16.08
CA ALA A 409 -10.77 0.26 -15.37
C ALA A 409 -9.79 1.42 -15.61
N ALA A 410 -8.70 1.18 -16.37
CA ALA A 410 -7.84 2.26 -16.86
C ALA A 410 -8.54 3.18 -17.89
N LYS A 411 -9.70 2.78 -18.45
CA LYS A 411 -10.37 3.54 -19.51
C LYS A 411 -11.28 4.68 -19.03
N ASP A 412 -11.85 4.61 -17.82
CA ASP A 412 -12.91 5.55 -17.40
C ASP A 412 -12.67 6.28 -16.05
N GLY A 413 -11.50 6.13 -15.41
CA GLY A 413 -11.14 6.91 -14.22
C GLY A 413 -11.97 6.63 -12.96
N VAL A 414 -12.87 5.65 -13.01
CA VAL A 414 -13.63 5.12 -11.88
C VAL A 414 -13.31 3.63 -11.83
N VAL A 415 -12.74 3.16 -10.71
CA VAL A 415 -12.48 1.73 -10.51
C VAL A 415 -13.82 1.02 -10.26
N ASN A 416 -14.53 0.68 -11.33
CA ASN A 416 -15.78 -0.05 -11.27
C ASN A 416 -15.49 -1.55 -11.23
N PHE A 417 -15.24 -2.07 -10.02
CA PHE A 417 -15.11 -3.51 -9.75
C PHE A 417 -16.38 -4.33 -10.07
N LYS A 418 -17.49 -3.66 -10.42
CA LYS A 418 -18.74 -4.30 -10.87
C LYS A 418 -18.69 -4.84 -12.31
N ASP A 419 -17.81 -4.30 -13.17
CA ASP A 419 -17.75 -4.67 -14.59
C ASP A 419 -16.53 -5.54 -14.94
N ALA A 420 -15.60 -5.76 -13.98
CA ALA A 420 -14.46 -6.64 -14.18
C ALA A 420 -14.88 -8.11 -14.10
N ILE A 421 -14.67 -8.87 -15.18
CA ILE A 421 -14.97 -10.32 -15.25
C ILE A 421 -14.10 -11.09 -14.24
N PHE A 422 -12.91 -10.57 -13.92
CA PHE A 422 -12.04 -11.10 -12.90
C PHE A 422 -11.84 -10.08 -11.76
N PRO A 423 -12.23 -10.40 -10.51
CA PRO A 423 -12.33 -9.39 -9.45
C PRO A 423 -11.08 -9.27 -8.56
N LEU A 424 -9.99 -9.99 -8.86
CA LEU A 424 -8.74 -9.94 -8.08
C LEU A 424 -7.71 -9.03 -8.77
N GLU A 425 -7.05 -8.18 -7.98
CA GLU A 425 -5.98 -7.27 -8.41
C GLU A 425 -4.70 -8.07 -8.76
N ASN A 426 -4.48 -9.18 -8.06
CA ASN A 426 -3.40 -10.13 -8.31
C ASN A 426 -3.94 -11.47 -8.83
N PRO A 427 -3.52 -11.92 -10.04
CA PRO A 427 -4.01 -13.15 -10.65
C PRO A 427 -3.39 -14.44 -10.05
N GLY A 428 -2.39 -14.33 -9.18
CA GLY A 428 -1.53 -15.43 -8.72
C GLY A 428 -2.28 -16.68 -8.26
N ILE A 429 -3.38 -16.53 -7.54
CA ILE A 429 -4.17 -17.67 -7.03
C ILE A 429 -4.76 -18.56 -8.13
N ILE A 430 -4.99 -18.02 -9.34
CA ILE A 430 -5.51 -18.78 -10.49
C ILE A 430 -4.39 -19.06 -11.49
N SER A 431 -3.56 -18.07 -11.81
CA SER A 431 -2.54 -18.21 -12.84
C SER A 431 -1.44 -19.22 -12.46
N ILE A 432 -1.09 -19.33 -11.17
CA ILE A 432 -0.08 -20.29 -10.71
C ILE A 432 -0.57 -21.73 -10.90
N PRO A 433 -1.75 -22.14 -10.38
CA PRO A 433 -2.30 -23.47 -10.66
C PRO A 433 -2.47 -23.78 -12.15
N LEU A 434 -2.86 -22.79 -12.97
CA LEU A 434 -2.97 -22.98 -14.42
C LEU A 434 -1.62 -23.29 -15.07
N GLY A 435 -0.54 -22.63 -14.64
CA GLY A 435 0.82 -22.95 -15.08
C GLY A 435 1.22 -24.39 -14.72
N PHE A 436 0.91 -24.84 -13.51
CA PHE A 436 1.12 -26.24 -13.09
C PHE A 436 0.28 -27.22 -13.90
N LEU A 437 -0.97 -26.89 -14.18
CA LEU A 437 -1.85 -27.74 -14.96
C LEU A 437 -1.39 -27.84 -16.42
N GLY A 438 -1.01 -26.71 -17.03
CA GLY A 438 -0.47 -26.67 -18.38
C GLY A 438 0.80 -27.52 -18.50
N ALA A 439 1.72 -27.36 -17.55
CA ALA A 439 2.96 -28.14 -17.51
C ALA A 439 2.69 -29.64 -17.32
N PHE A 440 1.72 -29.99 -16.47
CA PHE A 440 1.32 -31.37 -16.21
C PHE A 440 0.70 -32.04 -17.44
N LEU A 441 -0.28 -31.37 -18.07
CA LEU A 441 -0.97 -31.88 -19.24
C LEU A 441 -0.01 -32.03 -20.42
N GLY A 442 0.84 -31.04 -20.69
CA GLY A 442 1.83 -31.13 -21.76
C GLY A 442 2.86 -32.24 -21.54
N ALA A 443 3.27 -32.47 -20.29
CA ALA A 443 4.16 -33.57 -19.97
C ALA A 443 3.52 -34.94 -20.16
N LEU A 444 2.19 -35.06 -20.06
CA LEU A 444 1.47 -36.32 -20.25
C LEU A 444 1.36 -36.74 -21.72
N PHE A 445 1.31 -35.78 -22.65
CA PHE A 445 1.10 -36.05 -24.09
C PHE A 445 2.32 -36.65 -24.79
N THR A 446 3.53 -36.46 -24.26
CA THR A 446 4.77 -37.00 -24.84
C THR A 446 5.59 -37.74 -23.82
N ARG A 447 6.39 -38.71 -24.26
CA ARG A 447 7.36 -39.39 -23.39
C ARG A 447 8.74 -39.26 -23.99
N GLU A 448 9.65 -38.64 -23.26
CA GLU A 448 11.02 -38.40 -23.69
C GLU A 448 11.97 -39.26 -22.85
N THR A 449 12.42 -40.38 -23.42
CA THR A 449 13.31 -41.35 -22.73
C THR A 449 14.68 -40.73 -22.39
N ALA A 450 15.16 -39.78 -23.20
CA ALA A 450 16.38 -39.02 -22.93
C ALA A 450 16.25 -38.14 -21.68
N ALA A 451 15.08 -37.56 -21.43
CA ALA A 451 14.82 -36.77 -20.22
C ALA A 451 14.78 -37.67 -18.96
N GLU A 452 14.15 -38.85 -19.06
CA GLU A 452 14.13 -39.83 -17.95
C GLU A 452 15.54 -40.30 -17.56
N ALA A 453 16.44 -40.47 -18.54
CA ALA A 453 17.84 -40.85 -18.29
C ALA A 453 18.64 -39.72 -17.62
N LYS A 454 18.51 -38.49 -18.10
CA LYS A 454 19.16 -37.31 -17.51
C LYS A 454 18.66 -37.02 -16.09
N PHE A 455 17.40 -37.33 -15.79
CA PHE A 455 16.86 -37.19 -14.43
C PHE A 455 17.56 -38.15 -13.45
N ALA A 456 17.86 -39.39 -13.85
CA ALA A 456 18.59 -40.32 -13.00
C ALA A 456 20.01 -39.83 -12.69
N GLU A 457 20.70 -39.26 -13.69
CA GLU A 457 22.01 -38.63 -13.51
C GLU A 457 21.92 -37.41 -12.58
N MET A 458 20.95 -36.52 -12.79
CA MET A 458 20.72 -35.36 -11.94
C MET A 458 20.40 -35.77 -10.50
N TYR A 459 19.53 -36.76 -10.30
CA TYR A 459 19.16 -37.27 -8.99
C TYR A 459 20.36 -37.89 -8.25
N PHE A 460 21.21 -38.61 -8.98
CA PHE A 460 22.45 -39.15 -8.44
C PHE A 460 23.41 -38.03 -8.02
N ARG A 461 23.66 -37.03 -8.87
CA ARG A 461 24.58 -35.92 -8.58
C ARG A 461 24.07 -35.04 -7.44
N THR A 462 22.77 -34.76 -7.39
CA THR A 462 22.17 -33.98 -6.29
C THR A 462 22.19 -34.72 -4.96
N SER A 463 22.03 -36.05 -4.95
CA SER A 463 22.03 -36.86 -3.73
C SER A 463 23.44 -37.18 -3.21
N THR A 464 24.40 -37.36 -4.12
CA THR A 464 25.79 -37.75 -3.77
C THR A 464 26.77 -36.58 -3.72
N GLY A 465 26.44 -35.45 -4.33
CA GLY A 465 27.33 -34.29 -4.45
C GLY A 465 28.48 -34.50 -5.44
N VAL A 466 28.48 -35.58 -6.22
CA VAL A 466 29.52 -35.89 -7.22
C VAL A 466 29.49 -34.87 -8.36
N GLY A 467 30.61 -34.18 -8.59
CA GLY A 467 30.73 -33.09 -9.56
C GLY A 467 30.17 -31.74 -9.08
N ALA A 468 30.04 -31.55 -7.76
CA ALA A 468 29.74 -30.26 -7.12
C ALA A 468 31.02 -29.51 -6.67
N GLU A 469 32.17 -29.91 -7.22
CA GLU A 469 33.51 -29.39 -6.96
C GLU A 469 33.95 -28.29 -7.92
#